data_AF-A0A382BNM7-F1
#
_entry.id   AF-A0A382BNM7-F1
#
_cell.length_a   1.000
_cell.length_b   1.000
_cell.length_c   1.000
_cell.angle_alpha   90.00
_cell.angle_beta   90.00
_cell.angle_gamma   90.00
#
_symmetry.space_group_name_H-M   'P 1'
#
loop_
_entity.id
_entity.type
_entity.pdbx_description
1 polymer ?
#
loop_
_entity_poly.entity_id
_entity_poly.type
_entity_poly.pdbx_seq_one_letter_code
_entity_poly.pdbx_strand_id
1 'polypeptide(L)'
;MPGIDIDLAMPQAVNQLLALKSAGFVLEHLEGSTVLVPGVLMTKVSGEVSIPDRFRVTVEAESEFPKSYLEISIITIDDAAYMTDIFTGRWNQISAETLPFNLSGLGQTLAGIIESVQQPRAVRAERVNGVDTVLIKGQIISENLSELVPGSADGFPVELEFWLDREGLLQQVLIIGRVVATDIPETVRKLTLENINQPVVIEPPGDAPN
;
A
#
# COMPACT_ATOMS: atom_id res chain seq x y z
N MET A 1 1.33 -27.19 13.69
CA MET A 1 1.08 -27.01 12.24
C MET A 1 2.31 -27.54 11.51
N PRO A 2 2.18 -28.44 10.53
CA PRO A 2 3.29 -28.76 9.64
C PRO A 2 3.74 -27.47 8.94
N GLY A 3 5.04 -27.28 8.77
CA GLY A 3 5.60 -26.04 8.20
C GLY A 3 5.00 -25.76 6.83
N ILE A 4 4.59 -24.51 6.59
CA ILE A 4 4.22 -24.07 5.25
C ILE A 4 5.45 -24.25 4.35
N ASP A 5 5.22 -24.91 3.22
CA ASP A 5 6.22 -25.02 2.16
C ASP A 5 6.30 -23.68 1.43
N ILE A 6 7.42 -22.98 1.61
CA ILE A 6 7.66 -21.67 1.01
C ILE A 6 7.64 -21.74 -0.52
N ASP A 7 8.12 -22.85 -1.08
CA ASP A 7 8.17 -23.05 -2.54
C ASP A 7 6.76 -23.17 -3.14
N LEU A 8 5.76 -23.51 -2.33
CA LEU A 8 4.34 -23.51 -2.71
C LEU A 8 3.65 -22.19 -2.33
N ALA A 9 3.95 -21.64 -1.15
CA ALA A 9 3.26 -20.46 -0.62
C ALA A 9 3.54 -19.19 -1.43
N MET A 10 4.79 -19.00 -1.88
CA MET A 10 5.17 -17.81 -2.64
C MET A 10 4.43 -17.73 -4.00
N PRO A 11 4.48 -18.76 -4.88
CA PRO A 11 3.71 -18.74 -6.11
C PRO A 11 2.19 -18.65 -5.89
N GLN A 12 1.69 -19.28 -4.82
CA GLN A 12 0.26 -19.19 -4.48
C GLN A 12 -0.13 -17.75 -4.13
N ALA A 13 0.68 -17.04 -3.35
CA ALA A 13 0.42 -15.64 -3.03
C ALA A 13 0.44 -14.73 -4.25
N VAL A 14 1.40 -14.92 -5.14
CA VAL A 14 1.47 -14.22 -6.43
C VAL A 14 0.19 -14.45 -7.23
N ASN A 15 -0.27 -15.70 -7.36
CA ASN A 15 -1.50 -16.02 -8.08
C ASN A 15 -2.74 -15.38 -7.44
N GLN A 16 -2.84 -15.34 -6.11
CA GLN A 16 -3.95 -14.68 -5.40
C GLN A 16 -3.94 -13.16 -5.62
N LEU A 17 -2.77 -12.53 -5.58
CA LEU A 17 -2.61 -11.09 -5.81
C LEU A 17 -2.92 -10.71 -7.26
N LEU A 18 -2.49 -11.51 -8.24
CA LEU A 18 -2.83 -11.30 -9.65
C LEU A 18 -4.34 -11.50 -9.94
N ALA A 19 -5.02 -12.29 -9.12
CA ALA A 19 -6.47 -12.53 -9.20
C ALA A 19 -7.30 -11.54 -8.36
N LEU A 20 -6.66 -10.53 -7.74
CA LEU A 20 -7.32 -9.55 -6.90
C LEU A 20 -8.38 -8.77 -7.71
N LYS A 21 -9.59 -8.68 -7.16
CA LYS A 21 -10.71 -7.93 -7.74
C LYS A 21 -10.97 -6.64 -6.98
N SER A 22 -10.80 -6.68 -5.67
CA SER A 22 -10.98 -5.54 -4.78
C SER A 22 -10.27 -5.77 -3.46
N ALA A 23 -9.92 -4.68 -2.77
CA ALA A 23 -9.44 -4.70 -1.41
C ALA A 23 -9.60 -3.33 -0.77
N GLY A 24 -9.93 -3.32 0.52
CA GLY A 24 -9.58 -2.21 1.40
C GLY A 24 -8.10 -2.31 1.78
N PHE A 25 -7.47 -1.18 2.05
CA PHE A 25 -6.10 -1.17 2.52
C PHE A 25 -5.82 -0.02 3.49
N VAL A 26 -4.84 -0.24 4.37
CA VAL A 26 -4.27 0.78 5.24
C VAL A 26 -2.76 0.64 5.22
N LEU A 27 -2.06 1.69 4.84
CA LEU A 27 -0.62 1.85 4.94
C LEU A 27 -0.32 2.91 6.02
N GLU A 28 0.31 2.51 7.12
CA GLU A 28 0.68 3.44 8.20
C GLU A 28 2.17 3.33 8.54
N HIS A 29 2.76 4.43 9.03
CA HIS A 29 4.10 4.40 9.60
C HIS A 29 4.02 4.02 11.08
N LEU A 30 4.63 2.90 11.44
CA LEU A 30 4.82 2.50 12.83
C LEU A 30 6.05 3.18 13.44
N GLU A 31 7.04 3.46 12.60
CA GLU A 31 8.26 4.20 12.95
C GLU A 31 8.71 5.04 11.74
N GLY A 32 9.18 6.25 12.00
CA GLY A 32 9.51 7.22 10.95
C GLY A 32 8.28 7.82 10.27
N SER A 33 8.51 8.47 9.12
CA SER A 33 7.48 9.11 8.29
C SER A 33 8.00 9.28 6.88
N THR A 34 7.11 9.39 5.89
CA THR A 34 7.51 9.73 4.51
C THR A 34 7.25 11.21 4.23
N VAL A 35 8.25 11.91 3.68
CA VAL A 35 8.08 13.29 3.23
C VAL A 35 7.32 13.30 1.90
N LEU A 36 6.14 13.91 1.85
CA LEU A 36 5.38 14.06 0.58
C LEU A 36 5.92 15.24 -0.22
N VAL A 37 6.04 16.37 0.46
CA VAL A 37 6.66 17.61 0.00
C VAL A 37 7.42 18.22 1.18
N PRO A 38 8.41 19.10 0.95
CA PRO A 38 9.15 19.71 2.04
C PRO A 38 8.23 20.34 3.10
N GLY A 39 8.35 19.90 4.36
CA GLY A 39 7.53 20.36 5.48
C GLY A 39 6.18 19.67 5.65
N VAL A 40 5.87 18.63 4.86
CA VAL A 40 4.65 17.82 4.98
C VAL A 40 5.01 16.34 5.06
N LEU A 41 4.65 15.72 6.19
CA LEU A 41 4.96 14.33 6.51
C LEU A 41 3.70 13.48 6.41
N MET A 42 3.71 12.46 5.56
CA MET A 42 2.65 11.46 5.51
C MET A 42 2.75 10.54 6.73
N THR A 43 1.63 10.35 7.40
CA THR A 43 1.50 9.44 8.53
C THR A 43 0.79 8.16 8.11
N LYS A 44 -0.27 8.29 7.30
CA LYS A 44 -1.13 7.16 6.91
C LYS A 44 -1.77 7.37 5.53
N VAL A 45 -1.98 6.27 4.82
CA VAL A 45 -2.81 6.18 3.62
C VAL A 45 -3.82 5.08 3.86
N SER A 46 -5.08 5.31 3.53
CA SER A 46 -6.10 4.27 3.55
C SER A 46 -7.01 4.40 2.35
N GLY A 47 -7.65 3.31 1.96
CA GLY A 47 -8.49 3.36 0.78
C GLY A 47 -9.08 2.03 0.39
N GLU A 48 -9.74 2.05 -0.75
CA GLU A 48 -10.32 0.88 -1.39
C GLU A 48 -9.98 0.90 -2.87
N VAL A 49 -9.72 -0.29 -3.42
CA VAL A 49 -9.53 -0.51 -4.85
C VAL A 49 -10.60 -1.46 -5.37
N SER A 50 -11.04 -1.20 -6.59
CA SER A 50 -11.84 -2.08 -7.44
C SER A 50 -11.16 -2.16 -8.79
N ILE A 51 -10.48 -3.27 -9.03
CA ILE A 51 -9.68 -3.52 -10.23
C ILE A 51 -10.64 -3.73 -11.41
N PRO A 52 -10.35 -3.15 -12.60
CA PRO A 52 -9.06 -2.57 -12.96
C PRO A 52 -8.91 -1.08 -12.69
N ASP A 53 -9.95 -0.28 -12.54
CA ASP A 53 -9.88 1.15 -12.90
C ASP A 53 -10.47 2.09 -11.85
N ARG A 54 -10.78 1.59 -10.66
CA ARG A 54 -11.43 2.39 -9.61
C ARG A 54 -10.68 2.30 -8.31
N PHE A 55 -10.42 3.45 -7.70
CA PHE A 55 -9.91 3.49 -6.34
C PHE A 55 -10.33 4.78 -5.62
N ARG A 56 -10.47 4.68 -4.31
CA ARG A 56 -10.62 5.82 -3.40
C ARG A 56 -9.52 5.74 -2.37
N VAL A 57 -8.86 6.86 -2.14
CA VAL A 57 -7.74 6.97 -1.20
C VAL A 57 -7.94 8.18 -0.32
N THR A 58 -7.60 8.03 0.96
CA THR A 58 -7.44 9.13 1.91
C THR A 58 -6.00 9.11 2.40
N VAL A 59 -5.29 10.21 2.19
CA VAL A 59 -3.93 10.44 2.67
C VAL A 59 -4.01 11.36 3.88
N GLU A 60 -3.48 10.90 5.00
CA GLU A 60 -3.33 11.66 6.23
C GLU A 60 -1.87 12.12 6.36
N ALA A 61 -1.68 13.41 6.58
CA ALA A 61 -0.37 14.03 6.69
C ALA A 61 -0.35 15.16 7.73
N GLU A 62 0.84 15.53 8.16
CA GLU A 62 1.07 16.64 9.09
C GLU A 62 2.01 17.66 8.46
N SER A 63 1.62 18.94 8.51
CA SER A 63 2.54 20.03 8.22
C SER A 63 3.40 20.31 9.45
N GLU A 64 4.70 20.45 9.26
CA GLU A 64 5.64 20.78 10.33
C GLU A 64 5.55 22.26 10.75
N PHE A 65 5.18 23.15 9.82
CA PHE A 65 5.07 24.59 10.08
C PHE A 65 4.12 25.34 9.12
N PRO A 66 3.03 25.96 9.61
CA PRO A 66 2.47 25.81 10.96
C PRO A 66 1.97 24.39 11.19
N LYS A 67 2.10 23.89 12.43
CA LYS A 67 1.59 22.55 12.79
C LYS A 67 0.10 22.44 12.49
N SER A 68 -0.23 21.60 11.53
CA SER A 68 -1.60 21.36 11.09
C SER A 68 -1.73 19.94 10.54
N TYR A 69 -2.91 19.36 10.72
CA TYR A 69 -3.27 18.09 10.12
C TYR A 69 -3.87 18.34 8.73
N LEU A 70 -3.44 17.55 7.77
CA LEU A 70 -3.86 17.63 6.38
C LEU A 70 -4.48 16.28 5.99
N GLU A 71 -5.64 16.34 5.36
CA GLU A 71 -6.32 15.18 4.81
C GLU A 71 -6.58 15.43 3.32
N ILE A 72 -6.19 14.47 2.49
CA ILE A 72 -6.38 14.53 1.04
C ILE A 72 -7.16 13.31 0.62
N SER A 73 -8.38 13.52 0.13
CA SER A 73 -9.17 12.47 -0.50
C SER A 73 -8.99 12.49 -2.00
N ILE A 74 -8.76 11.32 -2.58
CA ILE A 74 -8.57 11.09 -4.02
C ILE A 74 -9.56 10.00 -4.45
N ILE A 75 -10.25 10.20 -5.57
CA ILE A 75 -11.08 9.19 -6.21
C ILE A 75 -10.67 9.11 -7.67
N THR A 76 -10.35 7.92 -8.15
CA THR A 76 -10.12 7.65 -9.57
C THR A 76 -11.18 6.67 -10.06
N ILE A 77 -11.76 7.00 -11.21
CA ILE A 77 -12.76 6.21 -11.91
C ILE A 77 -12.44 6.27 -13.39
N ASP A 78 -12.07 5.13 -13.97
CA ASP A 78 -11.65 5.03 -15.36
C ASP A 78 -10.47 6.00 -15.60
N ASP A 79 -10.59 6.97 -16.52
CA ASP A 79 -9.55 7.98 -16.79
C ASP A 79 -9.74 9.29 -15.99
N ALA A 80 -10.78 9.39 -15.16
CA ALA A 80 -11.08 10.58 -14.38
C ALA A 80 -10.54 10.48 -12.95
N ALA A 81 -9.90 11.55 -12.48
CA ALA A 81 -9.46 11.67 -11.09
C ALA A 81 -10.07 12.91 -10.44
N TYR A 82 -10.38 12.77 -9.16
CA TYR A 82 -10.89 13.84 -8.29
C TYR A 82 -10.00 13.92 -7.07
N MET A 83 -9.69 15.12 -6.62
CA MET A 83 -8.88 15.35 -5.43
C MET A 83 -9.45 16.52 -4.62
N THR A 84 -9.48 16.38 -3.30
CA THR A 84 -9.83 17.48 -2.41
C THR A 84 -8.71 18.51 -2.35
N ASP A 85 -9.05 19.78 -2.46
CA ASP A 85 -8.15 20.88 -2.17
C ASP A 85 -7.79 20.88 -0.67
N ILE A 86 -6.49 20.92 -0.36
CA ILE A 86 -5.96 20.77 1.01
C ILE A 86 -6.37 21.90 1.97
N PHE A 87 -6.82 23.05 1.45
CA PHE A 87 -7.20 24.22 2.26
C PHE A 87 -8.71 24.32 2.45
N THR A 88 -9.48 23.95 1.44
CA THR A 88 -10.94 24.14 1.41
C THR A 88 -11.72 22.84 1.57
N GLY A 89 -11.09 21.68 1.38
CA GLY A 89 -11.73 20.36 1.38
C GLY A 89 -12.64 20.12 0.17
N ARG A 90 -12.68 21.04 -0.80
CA ARG A 90 -13.55 20.92 -1.98
C ARG A 90 -12.96 19.99 -3.01
N TRP A 91 -13.80 19.18 -3.63
CA TRP A 91 -13.42 18.32 -4.74
C TRP A 91 -13.11 19.14 -6.00
N ASN A 92 -12.00 18.82 -6.63
CA ASN A 92 -11.63 19.31 -7.95
C ASN A 92 -11.37 18.10 -8.86
N GLN A 93 -11.81 18.18 -10.10
CA GLN A 93 -11.39 17.23 -11.11
C GLN A 93 -9.97 17.57 -11.55
N ILE A 94 -9.12 16.54 -11.62
CA ILE A 94 -7.73 16.63 -12.09
C ILE A 94 -7.49 15.55 -13.14
N SER A 95 -6.37 15.64 -13.87
CA SER A 95 -5.94 14.55 -14.74
C SER A 95 -5.38 13.40 -13.91
N ALA A 96 -5.81 12.17 -14.16
CA ALA A 96 -5.28 10.98 -13.48
C ALA A 96 -3.75 10.83 -13.68
N GLU A 97 -3.21 11.28 -14.82
CA GLU A 97 -1.77 11.26 -15.12
C GLU A 97 -0.94 12.17 -14.21
N THR A 98 -1.58 13.10 -13.47
CA THR A 98 -0.89 13.99 -12.54
C THR A 98 -0.75 13.40 -11.14
N LEU A 99 -1.42 12.28 -10.86
CA LEU A 99 -1.29 11.58 -9.59
C LEU A 99 0.12 10.96 -9.49
N PRO A 100 0.79 11.05 -8.33
CA PRO A 100 2.11 10.47 -8.14
C PRO A 100 2.09 8.94 -7.98
N PHE A 101 0.91 8.32 -8.04
CA PHE A 101 0.70 6.88 -7.90
C PHE A 101 -0.49 6.43 -8.73
N ASN A 102 -0.55 5.13 -9.01
CA ASN A 102 -1.71 4.49 -9.62
C ASN A 102 -1.99 3.14 -8.96
N LEU A 103 -3.20 2.95 -8.43
CA LEU A 103 -3.61 1.72 -7.74
C LEU A 103 -4.48 0.80 -8.61
N SER A 104 -4.71 1.16 -9.87
CA SER A 104 -5.45 0.36 -10.86
C SER A 104 -4.89 -1.07 -10.98
N GLY A 105 -3.56 -1.19 -10.82
CA GLY A 105 -2.82 -2.45 -10.86
C GLY A 105 -2.31 -2.95 -9.51
N LEU A 106 -2.95 -2.59 -8.38
CA LEU A 106 -2.42 -2.93 -7.04
C LEU A 106 -2.09 -4.43 -6.89
N GLY A 107 -2.92 -5.31 -7.45
CA GLY A 107 -2.66 -6.75 -7.45
C GLY A 107 -1.36 -7.13 -8.16
N GLN A 108 -1.10 -6.57 -9.36
CA GLN A 108 0.15 -6.75 -10.09
C GLN A 108 1.35 -6.17 -9.34
N THR A 109 1.24 -4.96 -8.80
CA THR A 109 2.32 -4.32 -8.03
C THR A 109 2.71 -5.17 -6.82
N LEU A 110 1.73 -5.60 -6.01
CA LEU A 110 2.01 -6.45 -4.84
C LEU A 110 2.55 -7.82 -5.25
N ALA A 111 2.04 -8.42 -6.34
CA ALA A 111 2.56 -9.68 -6.86
C ALA A 111 4.03 -9.55 -7.25
N GLY A 112 4.40 -8.50 -8.00
CA GLY A 112 5.79 -8.22 -8.38
C GLY A 112 6.70 -8.03 -7.17
N ILE A 113 6.23 -7.32 -6.13
CA ILE A 113 6.97 -7.16 -4.87
C ILE A 113 7.23 -8.53 -4.21
N ILE A 114 6.21 -9.39 -4.11
CA ILE A 114 6.35 -10.74 -3.53
C ILE A 114 7.30 -11.61 -4.36
N GLU A 115 7.25 -11.53 -5.70
CA GLU A 115 8.18 -12.24 -6.59
C GLU A 115 9.63 -11.76 -6.43
N SER A 116 9.84 -10.47 -6.14
CA SER A 116 11.16 -9.88 -5.92
C SER A 116 11.78 -10.20 -4.55
N VAL A 117 11.03 -10.85 -3.64
CA VAL A 117 11.54 -11.21 -2.31
C VAL A 117 12.68 -12.23 -2.42
N GLN A 118 13.83 -11.87 -1.87
CA GLN A 118 15.00 -12.72 -1.79
C GLN A 118 15.03 -13.48 -0.45
N GLN A 119 15.45 -14.74 -0.52
CA GLN A 119 15.63 -15.62 0.64
C GLN A 119 14.38 -15.70 1.56
N PRO A 120 13.16 -15.91 1.01
CA PRO A 120 11.97 -16.01 1.83
C PRO A 120 12.06 -17.20 2.79
N ARG A 121 11.71 -16.97 4.06
CA ARG A 121 11.69 -18.00 5.10
C ARG A 121 10.42 -17.93 5.93
N ALA A 122 9.74 -19.06 6.09
CA ALA A 122 8.65 -19.18 7.05
C ALA A 122 9.23 -19.10 8.47
N VAL A 123 8.67 -18.24 9.31
CA VAL A 123 9.18 -18.00 10.67
C VAL A 123 8.28 -18.63 11.71
N ARG A 124 7.00 -18.28 11.70
CA ARG A 124 6.02 -18.75 12.68
C ARG A 124 4.60 -18.67 12.12
N ALA A 125 3.73 -19.52 12.63
CA ALA A 125 2.29 -19.36 12.45
C ALA A 125 1.73 -18.47 13.55
N GLU A 126 0.87 -17.53 13.19
CA GLU A 126 0.19 -16.64 14.13
C GLU A 126 -1.13 -16.13 13.56
N ARG A 127 -1.93 -15.46 14.39
CA ARG A 127 -3.23 -14.94 13.98
C ARG A 127 -3.13 -13.42 13.79
N VAL A 128 -3.39 -12.94 12.58
CA VAL A 128 -3.44 -11.51 12.23
C VAL A 128 -4.87 -11.17 11.84
N ASN A 129 -5.45 -10.12 12.44
CA ASN A 129 -6.83 -9.68 12.19
C ASN A 129 -7.87 -10.80 12.26
N GLY A 130 -7.66 -11.78 13.15
CA GLY A 130 -8.56 -12.92 13.29
C GLY A 130 -8.43 -13.99 12.20
N VAL A 131 -7.40 -13.94 11.35
CA VAL A 131 -7.09 -14.94 10.31
C VAL A 131 -5.85 -15.74 10.71
N ASP A 132 -5.89 -17.07 10.56
CA ASP A 132 -4.70 -17.91 10.75
C ASP A 132 -3.72 -17.67 9.61
N THR A 133 -2.51 -17.23 9.94
CA THR A 133 -1.48 -16.84 8.97
C THR A 133 -0.13 -17.48 9.29
N VAL A 134 0.78 -17.42 8.33
CA VAL A 134 2.20 -17.65 8.55
C VAL A 134 2.97 -16.39 8.20
N LEU A 135 3.83 -15.98 9.13
CA LEU A 135 4.82 -14.95 8.91
C LEU A 135 5.95 -15.50 8.05
N ILE A 136 6.21 -14.81 6.95
CA ILE A 136 7.35 -15.01 6.07
C ILE A 136 8.23 -13.77 6.14
N LYS A 137 9.54 -13.99 6.23
CA LYS A 137 10.54 -12.93 6.19
C LYS A 137 11.40 -13.06 4.94
N GLY A 138 11.81 -11.94 4.35
CA GLY A 138 12.76 -11.91 3.25
C GLY A 138 13.40 -10.54 3.10
N GLN A 139 14.16 -10.37 2.04
CA GLN A 139 14.82 -9.11 1.71
C GLN A 139 14.39 -8.64 0.32
N ILE A 140 14.33 -7.33 0.13
CA ILE A 140 14.10 -6.71 -1.17
C ILE A 140 15.00 -5.47 -1.27
N ILE A 141 15.23 -5.02 -2.50
CA ILE A 141 15.91 -3.75 -2.78
C ILE A 141 14.86 -2.67 -2.99
N SER A 142 15.10 -1.46 -2.48
CA SER A 142 14.12 -0.38 -2.42
C SER A 142 13.50 0.00 -3.77
N GLU A 143 14.24 -0.08 -4.87
CA GLU A 143 13.73 0.22 -6.22
C GLU A 143 12.59 -0.73 -6.67
N ASN A 144 12.53 -1.95 -6.13
CA ASN A 144 11.45 -2.89 -6.42
C ASN A 144 10.13 -2.51 -5.71
N LEU A 145 10.16 -1.51 -4.81
CA LEU A 145 8.97 -0.96 -4.16
C LEU A 145 8.46 0.31 -4.85
N SER A 146 9.09 0.76 -5.93
CA SER A 146 8.82 2.06 -6.57
C SER A 146 7.37 2.28 -7.02
N GLU A 147 6.69 1.22 -7.45
CA GLU A 147 5.26 1.29 -7.82
C GLU A 147 4.34 1.48 -6.60
N LEU A 148 4.74 0.97 -5.42
CA LEU A 148 3.97 1.09 -4.18
C LEU A 148 4.34 2.35 -3.38
N VAL A 149 5.62 2.70 -3.36
CA VAL A 149 6.18 3.85 -2.65
C VAL A 149 6.83 4.77 -3.70
N PRO A 150 6.09 5.77 -4.21
CA PRO A 150 6.61 6.73 -5.17
C PRO A 150 7.88 7.42 -4.65
N GLY A 151 8.87 7.59 -5.53
CA GLY A 151 10.15 8.20 -5.16
C GLY A 151 11.11 7.27 -4.41
N SER A 152 10.85 5.96 -4.41
CA SER A 152 11.80 4.95 -3.92
C SER A 152 13.18 5.18 -4.53
N ALA A 153 14.21 5.15 -3.68
CA ALA A 153 15.60 5.31 -4.08
C ALA A 153 16.20 3.95 -4.47
N ASP A 154 17.36 3.97 -5.12
CA ASP A 154 18.03 2.74 -5.57
C ASP A 154 18.96 2.17 -4.49
N GLY A 155 18.94 0.85 -4.34
CA GLY A 155 19.98 0.07 -3.67
C GLY A 155 19.93 0.07 -2.14
N PHE A 156 18.88 0.59 -1.50
CA PHE A 156 18.70 0.38 -0.07
C PHE A 156 18.21 -1.04 0.21
N PRO A 157 18.85 -1.77 1.15
CA PRO A 157 18.33 -3.04 1.61
C PRO A 157 17.09 -2.80 2.48
N VAL A 158 16.01 -3.54 2.18
CA VAL A 158 14.75 -3.47 2.90
C VAL A 158 14.36 -4.88 3.35
N GLU A 159 14.03 -5.03 4.63
CA GLU A 159 13.42 -6.26 5.14
C GLU A 159 11.91 -6.22 4.89
N LEU A 160 11.38 -7.32 4.34
CA LEU A 160 9.95 -7.55 4.25
C LEU A 160 9.53 -8.64 5.22
N GLU A 161 8.55 -8.32 6.05
CA GLU A 161 7.77 -9.30 6.81
C GLU A 161 6.37 -9.33 6.23
N PHE A 162 5.84 -10.49 5.85
CA PHE A 162 4.49 -10.56 5.31
C PHE A 162 3.75 -11.81 5.79
N TRP A 163 2.43 -11.67 5.88
CA TRP A 163 1.54 -12.66 6.44
C TRP A 163 0.63 -13.19 5.35
N LEU A 164 0.77 -14.49 5.08
CA LEU A 164 -0.10 -15.21 4.17
C LEU A 164 -1.04 -16.10 4.98
N ASP A 165 -2.31 -16.16 4.59
CA ASP A 165 -3.21 -17.20 5.07
C ASP A 165 -2.91 -18.56 4.41
N ARG A 166 -3.72 -19.57 4.72
CA ARG A 166 -3.54 -20.93 4.17
C ARG A 166 -3.79 -21.03 2.67
N GLU A 167 -4.50 -20.06 2.09
CA GLU A 167 -4.81 -19.98 0.67
C GLU A 167 -3.82 -19.10 -0.09
N GLY A 168 -2.77 -18.62 0.58
CA GLY A 168 -1.75 -17.73 0.03
C GLY A 168 -2.20 -16.27 -0.01
N LEU A 169 -3.35 -15.92 0.56
CA LEU A 169 -3.85 -14.55 0.51
C LEU A 169 -3.04 -13.66 1.45
N LEU A 170 -2.46 -12.59 0.87
CA LEU A 170 -1.70 -11.59 1.62
C LEU A 170 -2.62 -10.80 2.55
N GLN A 171 -2.34 -10.83 3.85
CA GLN A 171 -3.11 -10.11 4.87
C GLN A 171 -2.42 -8.81 5.29
N GLN A 172 -1.09 -8.85 5.41
CA GLN A 172 -0.31 -7.74 5.94
C GLN A 172 1.13 -7.82 5.41
N VAL A 173 1.79 -6.66 5.32
CA VAL A 173 3.22 -6.50 5.05
C VAL A 173 3.80 -5.46 6.00
N LEU A 174 4.97 -5.73 6.59
CA LEU A 174 5.86 -4.72 7.13
C LEU A 174 7.01 -4.50 6.16
N ILE A 175 7.25 -3.24 5.84
CA ILE A 175 8.35 -2.75 5.05
C ILE A 175 9.30 -2.03 6.00
N ILE A 176 10.45 -2.66 6.26
CA ILE A 176 11.37 -2.25 7.33
C ILE A 176 12.69 -1.81 6.68
N GLY A 177 13.04 -0.54 6.87
CA GLY A 177 14.23 0.05 6.30
C GLY A 177 13.94 1.29 5.47
N ARG A 178 15.00 1.84 4.89
CA ARG A 178 14.90 2.99 3.97
C ARG A 178 14.35 2.54 2.64
N VAL A 179 13.28 3.18 2.20
CA VAL A 179 12.71 3.02 0.86
C VAL A 179 12.97 4.29 0.05
N VAL A 180 12.75 5.46 0.65
CA VAL A 180 13.07 6.77 0.06
C VAL A 180 14.30 7.39 0.72
N ALA A 181 14.99 8.31 0.04
CA ALA A 181 16.25 8.89 0.55
C ALA A 181 16.09 9.68 1.87
N THR A 182 14.89 10.19 2.15
CA THR A 182 14.58 10.93 3.38
C THR A 182 14.25 10.03 4.56
N ASP A 183 14.15 8.72 4.36
CA ASP A 183 13.86 7.78 5.45
C ASP A 183 15.00 7.70 6.46
N ILE A 184 14.63 7.60 7.73
CA ILE A 184 15.56 7.09 8.74
C ILE A 184 15.75 5.58 8.55
N PRO A 185 16.92 5.01 8.92
CA PRO A 185 17.20 3.58 8.75
C PRO A 185 16.14 2.65 9.36
N GLU A 186 15.52 3.08 10.44
CA GLU A 186 14.56 2.30 11.23
C GLU A 186 13.10 2.53 10.80
N THR A 187 12.87 3.17 9.64
CA THR A 187 11.49 3.42 9.17
C THR A 187 10.74 2.09 8.99
N VAL A 188 9.55 2.00 9.58
CA VAL A 188 8.67 0.83 9.46
C VAL A 188 7.32 1.26 8.93
N ARG A 189 6.95 0.73 7.76
CA ARG A 189 5.62 0.90 7.18
C ARG A 189 4.85 -0.40 7.31
N LYS A 190 3.58 -0.34 7.70
CA LYS A 190 2.68 -1.49 7.74
C LYS A 190 1.57 -1.29 6.73
N LEU A 191 1.52 -2.16 5.73
CA LEU A 191 0.39 -2.31 4.81
C LEU A 191 -0.51 -3.43 5.32
N THR A 192 -1.79 -3.17 5.50
CA THR A 192 -2.82 -4.17 5.81
C THR A 192 -3.82 -4.22 4.67
N LEU A 193 -4.18 -5.42 4.22
CA LEU A 193 -5.27 -5.63 3.28
C LEU A 193 -6.52 -6.10 4.03
N GLU A 194 -7.66 -5.56 3.64
CA GLU A 194 -8.95 -5.77 4.29
C GLU A 194 -10.03 -5.98 3.23
N ASN A 195 -11.17 -6.57 3.61
CA ASN A 195 -12.34 -6.75 2.73
C ASN A 195 -11.98 -7.34 1.35
N ILE A 196 -11.00 -8.24 1.31
CA ILE A 196 -10.40 -8.72 0.07
C ILE A 196 -11.46 -9.45 -0.76
N ASN A 197 -11.56 -9.08 -2.05
CA ASN A 197 -12.52 -9.59 -3.02
C ASN A 197 -14.00 -9.43 -2.60
N GLN A 198 -14.30 -8.51 -1.68
CA GLN A 198 -15.67 -8.12 -1.36
C GLN A 198 -16.16 -7.01 -2.30
N PRO A 199 -17.47 -6.96 -2.64
CA PRO A 199 -18.00 -5.87 -3.45
C PRO A 199 -17.74 -4.51 -2.82
N VAL A 200 -17.28 -3.56 -3.63
CA VAL A 200 -17.06 -2.17 -3.24
C VAL A 200 -17.67 -1.25 -4.29
N VAL A 201 -18.23 -0.13 -3.85
CA VAL A 201 -18.85 0.88 -4.72
C VAL A 201 -18.06 2.18 -4.61
N ILE A 202 -17.43 2.57 -5.72
CA ILE A 202 -16.64 3.80 -5.83
C ILE A 202 -17.30 4.69 -6.87
N GLU A 203 -17.91 5.77 -6.38
CA GLU A 203 -18.62 6.77 -7.16
C GLU A 203 -17.86 8.10 -7.16
N PRO A 204 -18.05 8.95 -8.20
CA PRO A 204 -17.53 10.31 -8.20
C PRO A 204 -18.04 11.09 -6.97
N PRO A 205 -17.32 12.12 -6.52
CA PRO A 205 -17.79 12.93 -5.41
C PRO A 205 -19.07 13.67 -5.77
N GLY A 206 -20.06 13.65 -4.86
CA GLY A 206 -21.39 14.23 -5.09
C GLY A 206 -21.42 15.74 -5.35
N ASP A 207 -20.35 16.46 -4.96
CA ASP A 207 -20.22 17.91 -5.12
C ASP A 207 -19.15 18.31 -6.17
N ALA A 208 -18.67 17.38 -7.01
CA ALA A 208 -17.73 17.76 -8.07
C ALA A 208 -18.38 18.76 -9.05
N PRO A 209 -17.70 19.88 -9.39
CA PRO A 209 -18.19 20.76 -10.43
C PRO A 209 -18.26 20.00 -11.76
N ASN A 210 -19.44 20.04 -12.40
CA ASN A 210 -19.67 19.52 -13.76
C ASN A 210 -18.75 20.17 -14.80
#